data_AF-A0A935P4V5-F1
#
_entry.id   AF-A0A935P4V5-F1
#
_cell.length_a   1.000
_cell.length_b   1.000
_cell.length_c   1.000
_cell.angle_alpha   90.00
_cell.angle_beta   90.00
_cell.angle_gamma   90.00
#
_symmetry.space_group_name_H-M   'P 1'
#
loop_
_entity.id
_entity.type
_entity.pdbx_description
1 polymer ?
#
loop_
_entity_poly.entity_id
_entity_poly.type
_entity_poly.pdbx_seq_one_letter_code
_entity_poly.pdbx_strand_id
1 'polypeptide(L)'
;MRPGSWWRLVAVLLAASVAASGCDFPLPVGPRVDAGTESDASLQADGDGDGVANGVDNCPMTANADQADGDGDKVGSVCDNCAADANPPVETLTDSGMEAFAARPRRRRPRRRL
;
A
#
# COMPACT_ATOMS: atom_id res chain seq x y z
N MET A 1 34.26 -32.77 -29.99
CA MET A 1 32.88 -32.85 -29.49
C MET A 1 32.92 -32.77 -27.97
N ARG A 2 32.42 -31.68 -27.35
CA ARG A 2 32.42 -31.52 -25.89
C ARG A 2 31.08 -32.02 -25.32
N PRO A 3 31.05 -33.13 -24.55
CA PRO A 3 29.82 -33.63 -23.93
C PRO A 3 29.49 -32.72 -22.74
N GLY A 4 28.32 -32.05 -22.75
CA GLY A 4 27.92 -31.26 -21.57
C GLY A 4 26.92 -30.13 -21.76
N SER A 5 26.25 -29.96 -22.91
CA SER A 5 25.26 -28.88 -23.09
C SER A 5 23.81 -29.29 -22.88
N TRP A 6 23.49 -30.59 -22.88
CA TRP A 6 22.10 -31.06 -22.77
C TRP A 6 21.49 -30.84 -21.38
N TRP A 7 22.24 -31.09 -20.31
CA TRP A 7 21.75 -30.83 -18.95
C TRP A 7 21.52 -29.34 -18.69
N ARG A 8 22.26 -28.45 -19.37
CA ARG A 8 22.05 -27.00 -19.27
C ARG A 8 20.73 -26.57 -19.90
N LEU A 9 20.33 -27.20 -21.01
CA LEU A 9 19.03 -26.96 -21.63
C LEU A 9 17.88 -27.50 -20.76
N VAL A 10 18.07 -28.65 -20.10
CA VAL A 10 17.08 -29.21 -19.16
C VAL A 10 16.97 -28.34 -17.88
N ALA A 11 18.10 -27.82 -17.37
CA ALA A 11 18.10 -26.95 -16.20
C ALA A 11 17.42 -25.59 -16.45
N VAL A 12 17.53 -25.04 -17.65
CA VAL A 12 16.86 -23.77 -18.01
C VAL A 12 15.33 -23.93 -18.12
N LEU A 13 14.83 -25.10 -18.51
CA LEU A 13 13.39 -25.36 -18.60
C LEU A 13 12.70 -25.54 -17.23
N LEU A 14 13.43 -25.92 -16.18
CA LEU A 14 12.89 -26.06 -14.82
C LEU A 14 12.84 -24.72 -14.04
N ALA A 15 13.55 -23.70 -14.47
CA ALA A 15 13.64 -22.42 -13.76
C ALA A 15 12.55 -21.39 -14.13
N ALA A 16 11.71 -21.67 -15.12
CA ALA A 16 10.81 -20.67 -15.72
C ALA A 16 9.40 -20.58 -15.08
N SER A 17 9.13 -21.22 -13.94
CA SER A 17 7.75 -21.37 -13.42
C SER A 17 7.37 -20.48 -12.22
N VAL A 18 8.17 -19.50 -11.82
CA VAL A 18 7.74 -18.54 -10.77
C VAL A 18 7.67 -17.13 -11.34
N ALA A 19 6.72 -16.95 -12.26
CA ALA A 19 6.16 -15.65 -12.60
C ALA A 19 4.74 -15.61 -11.99
N ALA A 20 4.67 -15.51 -10.67
CA ALA A 20 3.47 -15.17 -9.93
C ALA A 20 3.97 -14.18 -8.87
N SER A 21 3.56 -12.94 -8.77
CA SER A 21 2.31 -12.28 -9.16
C SER A 21 2.70 -10.94 -9.80
N GLY A 22 1.80 -10.28 -10.55
CA GLY A 22 2.03 -8.95 -11.12
C GLY A 22 2.17 -7.81 -10.09
N CYS A 23 2.73 -8.11 -8.92
CA CYS A 23 2.71 -7.33 -7.69
C CYS A 23 4.07 -6.73 -7.29
N ASP A 24 5.15 -7.09 -8.00
CA ASP A 24 6.53 -6.69 -7.66
C ASP A 24 7.04 -5.47 -8.46
N PHE A 25 6.17 -4.57 -8.94
CA PHE A 25 6.63 -3.41 -9.71
C PHE A 25 6.56 -2.09 -8.91
N PRO A 26 7.70 -1.57 -8.42
CA PRO A 26 7.73 -0.31 -7.67
C PRO A 26 7.62 0.84 -8.67
N LEU A 27 6.40 1.32 -8.92
CA LEU A 27 6.22 2.61 -9.60
C LEU A 27 5.82 3.70 -8.60
N PRO A 28 6.55 4.83 -8.62
CA PRO A 28 6.11 6.02 -7.92
C PRO A 28 4.98 6.64 -8.75
N VAL A 29 3.75 6.60 -8.25
CA VAL A 29 2.62 7.24 -8.94
C VAL A 29 1.85 8.06 -7.92
N GLY A 30 1.73 9.37 -8.18
CA GLY A 30 0.71 10.19 -7.53
C GLY A 30 1.13 11.62 -7.22
N PRO A 31 0.37 12.64 -7.69
CA PRO A 31 0.68 14.05 -7.49
C PRO A 31 0.30 14.53 -6.08
N ARG A 32 1.02 15.55 -5.62
CA ARG A 32 0.80 16.26 -4.36
C ARG A 32 -0.63 16.81 -4.30
N VAL A 33 -1.45 16.27 -3.40
CA VAL A 33 -2.68 16.92 -2.94
C VAL A 33 -2.42 17.48 -1.54
N ASP A 34 -2.69 18.77 -1.37
CA ASP A 34 -2.34 19.51 -0.17
C ASP A 34 -3.31 19.17 0.98
N ALA A 35 -2.76 18.63 2.07
CA ALA A 35 -3.47 18.25 3.28
C ALA A 35 -4.24 19.43 3.88
N GLY A 36 -5.57 19.31 3.87
CA GLY A 36 -6.49 20.32 4.34
C GLY A 36 -7.61 19.70 5.14
N THR A 37 -7.40 19.55 6.45
CA THR A 37 -8.46 19.42 7.47
C THR A 37 -9.60 18.46 7.09
N GLU A 38 -9.31 17.15 6.99
CA GLU A 38 -10.36 16.13 7.04
C GLU A 38 -11.08 16.27 8.40
N SER A 39 -12.32 16.75 8.38
CA SER A 39 -13.16 16.84 9.58
C SER A 39 -13.55 15.45 10.07
N ASP A 40 -13.58 15.21 11.39
CA ASP A 40 -13.98 13.94 12.04
C ASP A 40 -15.25 13.28 11.45
N ALA A 41 -16.15 14.09 10.86
CA ALA A 41 -17.34 13.64 10.16
C ALA A 41 -17.05 12.74 8.94
N SER A 42 -15.94 12.95 8.23
CA SER A 42 -15.60 12.16 7.03
C SER A 42 -15.10 10.75 7.38
N LEU A 43 -14.52 10.58 8.57
CA LEU A 43 -14.06 9.29 9.09
C LEU A 43 -15.21 8.44 9.66
N GLN A 44 -16.27 9.10 10.14
CA GLN A 44 -17.48 8.47 10.66
C GLN A 44 -18.54 8.22 9.58
N ALA A 45 -18.37 8.82 8.40
CA ALA A 45 -19.20 8.52 7.24
C ALA A 45 -18.89 7.10 6.72
N ASP A 46 -19.89 6.51 6.08
CA ASP A 46 -19.80 5.26 5.34
C ASP A 46 -19.98 5.63 3.85
N GLY A 47 -18.86 5.68 3.12
CA GLY A 47 -18.78 6.23 1.79
C GLY A 47 -19.37 5.32 0.70
N ASP A 48 -19.33 4.01 0.93
CA ASP A 48 -19.74 3.00 -0.04
C ASP A 48 -20.98 2.20 0.39
N GLY A 49 -21.46 2.41 1.62
CA GLY A 49 -22.72 1.91 2.14
C GLY A 49 -22.67 0.45 2.59
N ASP A 50 -21.49 -0.05 3.00
CA ASP A 50 -21.30 -1.43 3.41
C ASP A 50 -21.51 -1.68 4.92
N GLY A 51 -21.69 -0.60 5.68
CA GLY A 51 -21.89 -0.61 7.13
C GLY A 51 -20.60 -0.40 7.95
N VAL A 52 -19.46 -0.17 7.31
CA VAL A 52 -18.18 0.16 7.92
C VAL A 52 -17.88 1.64 7.69
N ALA A 53 -17.42 2.34 8.73
CA ALA A 53 -17.09 3.76 8.60
C ALA A 53 -15.72 3.92 7.92
N ASN A 54 -15.57 4.90 7.04
CA ASN A 54 -14.37 5.18 6.24
C ASN A 54 -13.06 5.18 7.06
N GLY A 55 -13.11 5.59 8.33
CA GLY A 55 -11.93 5.64 9.19
C GLY A 55 -11.43 4.28 9.69
N VAL A 56 -12.23 3.23 9.55
CA VAL A 56 -11.88 1.84 9.92
C VAL A 56 -12.09 0.84 8.78
N ASP A 57 -12.58 1.32 7.63
CA ASP A 57 -12.84 0.54 6.43
C ASP A 57 -11.55 0.33 5.63
N ASN A 58 -11.20 -0.92 5.34
CA ASN A 58 -10.05 -1.26 4.52
C ASN A 58 -10.31 -1.09 3.00
N CYS A 59 -11.54 -0.73 2.60
CA CYS A 59 -11.89 -0.32 1.24
C CYS A 59 -12.96 0.81 1.20
N PRO A 60 -12.68 2.06 1.62
CA PRO A 60 -13.67 3.16 1.77
C PRO A 60 -14.49 3.57 0.53
N MET A 61 -14.23 2.95 -0.61
CA MET A 61 -14.83 3.22 -1.91
C MET A 61 -15.36 1.94 -2.58
N THR A 62 -15.26 0.78 -1.93
CA THR A 62 -15.63 -0.53 -2.50
C THR A 62 -16.16 -1.45 -1.41
N ALA A 63 -17.49 -1.54 -1.34
CA ALA A 63 -18.19 -2.25 -0.29
C ALA A 63 -17.69 -3.68 -0.04
N ASN A 64 -17.29 -3.95 1.20
CA ASN A 64 -16.85 -5.25 1.71
C ASN A 64 -17.13 -5.36 3.21
N ALA A 65 -18.41 -5.57 3.56
CA ALA A 65 -18.87 -5.64 4.94
C ALA A 65 -18.16 -6.72 5.81
N ASP A 66 -17.52 -7.72 5.21
CA ASP A 66 -16.73 -8.74 5.89
C ASP A 66 -15.28 -8.32 6.19
N GLN A 67 -14.82 -7.21 5.62
CA GLN A 67 -13.50 -6.61 5.81
C GLN A 67 -12.36 -7.62 5.60
N ALA A 68 -12.54 -8.53 4.64
CA ALA A 68 -11.55 -9.55 4.34
C ALA A 68 -10.23 -8.93 3.87
N ASP A 69 -9.13 -9.37 4.48
CA ASP A 69 -7.76 -8.94 4.21
C ASP A 69 -6.87 -10.19 4.34
N GLY A 70 -6.49 -10.77 3.21
CA GLY A 70 -5.85 -12.08 3.13
C GLY A 70 -4.36 -12.06 3.45
N ASP A 71 -3.68 -10.95 3.17
CA ASP A 71 -2.24 -10.79 3.35
C ASP A 71 -1.88 -9.85 4.53
N GLY A 72 -2.87 -9.15 5.09
CA GLY A 72 -2.75 -8.39 6.33
C GLY A 72 -2.13 -7.00 6.13
N ASP A 73 -2.23 -6.44 4.93
CA ASP A 73 -1.64 -5.15 4.59
C ASP A 73 -2.55 -3.94 4.88
N LYS A 74 -3.78 -4.22 5.34
CA LYS A 74 -4.87 -3.27 5.66
C LYS A 74 -5.57 -2.68 4.44
N VAL A 75 -5.42 -3.30 3.27
CA VAL A 75 -6.25 -3.09 2.08
C VAL A 75 -7.17 -4.30 1.96
N GLY A 76 -8.47 -4.06 1.81
CA GLY A 76 -9.40 -5.17 1.67
C GLY A 76 -9.16 -5.93 0.37
N SER A 77 -9.30 -7.25 0.40
CA SER A 77 -9.02 -8.13 -0.74
C SER A 77 -9.83 -7.81 -2.00
N VAL A 78 -10.90 -7.02 -1.89
CA VAL A 78 -11.73 -6.57 -3.02
C VAL A 78 -11.19 -5.31 -3.71
N CYS A 79 -10.44 -4.47 -2.99
CA CYS A 79 -9.88 -3.22 -3.50
C CYS A 79 -8.34 -3.25 -3.58
N ASP A 80 -7.73 -4.35 -3.13
CA ASP A 80 -6.31 -4.60 -3.27
C ASP A 80 -5.97 -5.17 -4.67
N ASN A 81 -5.01 -4.52 -5.34
CA ASN A 81 -4.48 -5.00 -6.59
C ASN A 81 -3.58 -6.25 -6.43
N CYS A 82 -3.23 -6.59 -5.19
CA CYS A 82 -2.28 -7.64 -4.85
C CYS A 82 -2.68 -8.45 -3.61
N ALA A 83 -3.95 -8.86 -3.52
CA ALA A 83 -4.62 -9.52 -2.37
C ALA A 83 -3.98 -10.80 -1.75
N ALA A 84 -2.83 -11.25 -2.25
CA ALA A 84 -2.06 -12.37 -1.69
C ALA A 84 -0.63 -11.96 -1.28
N ASP A 85 -0.20 -10.74 -1.62
CA ASP A 85 1.16 -10.24 -1.54
C ASP A 85 1.12 -8.83 -0.94
N ALA A 86 1.19 -8.76 0.39
CA ALA A 86 1.07 -7.51 1.15
C ALA A 86 1.83 -6.33 0.52
N ASN A 87 1.09 -5.28 0.18
CA ASN A 87 1.58 -4.05 -0.43
C ASN A 87 1.27 -2.83 0.45
N PRO A 88 1.89 -1.67 0.18
CA PRO A 88 1.49 -0.47 0.87
C PRO A 88 0.05 -0.10 0.47
N PRO A 89 -0.81 0.32 1.43
CA PRO A 89 -2.17 0.73 1.14
C PRO A 89 -2.23 1.91 0.19
N VAL A 90 -3.22 1.88 -0.71
CA VAL A 90 -3.37 2.86 -1.80
C VAL A 90 -3.62 4.28 -1.31
N GLU A 91 -4.07 4.48 -0.06
CA GLU A 91 -4.16 5.80 0.55
C GLU A 91 -3.82 5.79 2.05
N THR A 92 -2.69 6.40 2.40
CA THR A 92 -2.60 7.59 3.27
C THR A 92 -1.21 7.65 3.93
N LEU A 93 -0.32 8.46 3.36
CA LEU A 93 0.80 9.07 4.10
C LEU A 93 0.30 10.16 5.08
N THR A 94 -0.91 10.02 5.60
CA THR A 94 -1.43 10.87 6.66
C THR A 94 -1.45 10.05 7.95
N ASP A 95 -0.33 10.18 8.64
CA ASP A 95 -0.33 10.37 10.10
C ASP A 95 -0.16 9.16 11.03
N SER A 96 0.24 7.97 10.57
CA SER A 96 0.73 6.95 11.54
C SER A 96 1.86 6.03 11.08
N GLY A 97 2.31 6.13 9.82
CA GLY A 97 3.38 5.28 9.29
C GLY A 97 4.82 5.82 9.39
N MET A 98 5.07 6.93 10.09
CA MET A 98 6.39 7.59 10.13
C MET A 98 7.00 7.75 11.52
N GLU A 99 6.63 6.91 12.49
CA GLU A 99 7.29 6.89 13.81
C GLU A 99 8.67 6.19 13.81
N ALA A 100 9.24 5.83 12.64
CA ALA A 100 10.51 5.10 12.58
C ALA A 100 11.76 5.88 12.14
N PHE A 101 11.65 7.11 11.61
CA PHE A 101 12.85 7.85 11.16
C PHE A 101 12.94 9.29 11.69
N ALA A 102 13.64 9.38 12.82
CA ALA A 102 14.42 10.53 13.28
C ALA A 102 13.65 11.78 13.74
N ALA A 103 13.52 11.86 15.07
CA ALA A 103 13.83 13.04 15.87
C ALA A 103 14.61 14.14 15.11
N ARG A 104 13.89 15.12 14.57
CA ARG A 104 14.49 16.41 14.20
C ARG A 104 13.74 17.51 14.95
N PRO A 105 14.36 18.15 15.96
CA PRO A 105 13.72 19.24 16.67
C PRO A 105 13.45 20.38 15.68
N ARG A 106 12.19 20.81 15.60
CA ARG A 106 11.77 21.93 14.76
C ARG A 106 12.63 23.15 15.12
N ARG A 107 13.50 23.59 14.21
CA ARG A 107 14.25 24.85 14.40
C ARG A 107 13.24 25.98 14.45
N ARG A 108 13.02 26.55 15.63
CA ARG A 108 12.20 27.77 15.79
C ARG A 108 12.82 28.85 14.91
N ARG A 109 12.08 29.31 13.90
CA ARG A 109 12.46 30.52 13.16
C ARG A 109 12.59 31.66 14.17
N PRO A 110 13.74 32.36 14.25
CA PRO A 110 13.84 33.51 15.14
C PRO A 110 12.82 34.55 14.69
N ARG A 111 11.96 34.99 15.62
CA ARG A 111 11.09 36.15 15.38
C ARG A 111 12.00 37.33 15.04
N ARG A 112 11.89 37.83 13.81
CA ARG A 112 12.55 39.06 13.37
C ARG A 112 12.02 40.17 14.28
N ARG A 113 12.85 40.62 15.22
CA ARG A 113 12.55 41.82 16.02
C ARG A 113 12.59 42.99 15.04
N LEU A 114 11.51 43.78 15.04
CA LEU A 114 11.46 45.09 14.38
C LEU A 114 12.45 46.03 15.05
#